data_AF-A0A9J5ZXU4-F1
#
_entry.id   AF-A0A9J5ZXU4-F1
#
_cell.length_a   1.000
_cell.length_b   1.000
_cell.length_c   1.000
_cell.angle_alpha   90.00
_cell.angle_beta   90.00
_cell.angle_gamma   90.00
#
_symmetry.space_group_name_H-M   'P 1'
#
loop_
_entity.id
_entity.type
_entity.pdbx_description
1 polymer ?
#
loop_
_entity_poly.entity_id
_entity_poly.type
_entity_poly.pdbx_seq_one_letter_code
_entity_poly.pdbx_strand_id
1 'polypeptide(L)'
;MVGSSFKHRDELREAQAKEIEKALRKGELETGQVLNQELGLARAGDTRWRSHYKSFNNFILMFGPIIDVFDDLVVNACFEEKCWTKGYLITCLTFYVIFMLHFMCIALAITNYLNVIFQKKEQDIAKSMLLVEVAKHRLQQL
;
A
#
# COMPACT_ATOMS: atom_id res chain seq x y z
N MET A 1 18.65 -8.88 -22.92
CA MET A 1 18.76 -7.51 -22.38
C MET A 1 18.37 -7.56 -20.90
N VAL A 2 19.33 -7.86 -20.01
CA VAL A 2 19.12 -8.24 -18.59
C VAL A 2 19.88 -7.28 -17.68
N GLY A 3 19.84 -5.97 -18.00
CA GLY A 3 20.65 -4.94 -17.32
C GLY A 3 19.87 -3.73 -16.82
N SER A 4 18.82 -3.32 -17.53
CA SER A 4 18.04 -2.10 -17.18
C SER A 4 17.24 -2.26 -15.89
N SER A 5 16.57 -3.42 -15.70
CA SER A 5 15.78 -3.70 -14.49
C SER A 5 16.61 -3.72 -13.20
N PHE A 6 17.87 -4.18 -13.27
CA PHE A 6 18.77 -4.19 -12.13
C PHE A 6 19.17 -2.77 -11.74
N LYS A 7 19.39 -1.91 -12.75
CA LYS A 7 19.80 -0.52 -12.55
C LYS A 7 18.73 0.32 -11.87
N HIS A 8 17.46 0.20 -12.29
CA HIS A 8 16.35 0.91 -11.63
C HIS A 8 16.06 0.39 -10.23
N ARG A 9 16.31 -0.91 -9.97
CA ARG A 9 16.21 -1.46 -8.63
C ARG A 9 17.28 -0.89 -7.71
N ASP A 10 18.49 -0.69 -8.22
CA ASP A 10 19.60 -0.11 -7.45
C ASP A 10 19.36 1.40 -7.19
N GLU A 11 18.85 2.13 -8.18
CA GLU A 11 18.46 3.54 -8.07
C GLU A 11 17.34 3.73 -7.02
N LEU A 12 16.30 2.89 -7.05
CA LEU A 12 15.23 2.87 -6.05
C LEU A 12 15.77 2.63 -4.64
N ARG A 13 16.73 1.72 -4.51
CA ARG A 13 17.34 1.35 -3.25
C ARG A 13 18.24 2.46 -2.69
N GLU A 14 18.90 3.20 -3.57
CA GLU A 14 19.71 4.37 -3.21
C GLU A 14 18.84 5.56 -2.80
N ALA A 15 17.72 5.80 -3.49
CA ALA A 15 16.73 6.82 -3.12
C ALA A 15 16.09 6.52 -1.75
N GLN A 16 15.72 5.26 -1.52
CA GLN A 16 15.22 4.79 -0.22
C GLN A 16 16.27 4.97 0.89
N ALA A 17 17.54 4.66 0.62
CA ALA A 17 18.62 4.84 1.59
C ALA A 17 18.81 6.32 1.98
N LYS A 18 18.73 7.24 1.01
CA LYS A 18 18.85 8.69 1.25
C LYS A 18 17.69 9.25 2.07
N GLU A 19 16.46 8.85 1.79
CA GLU A 19 15.30 9.29 2.57
C GLU A 19 15.26 8.67 3.97
N ILE A 20 15.69 7.41 4.13
CA ILE A 20 15.90 6.79 5.45
C ILE A 20 16.97 7.53 6.24
N GLU A 21 18.10 7.91 5.62
CA GLU A 21 19.15 8.68 6.30
C GLU A 21 18.64 10.06 6.75
N LYS A 22 17.83 10.71 5.92
CA LYS A 22 17.26 12.03 6.20
C LYS A 22 16.22 11.98 7.32
N ALA A 23 15.36 10.96 7.35
CA ALA A 23 14.38 10.74 8.41
C ALA A 23 15.04 10.25 9.72
N LEU A 24 16.16 9.51 9.64
CA LEU A 24 17.02 9.17 10.79
C LEU A 24 17.66 10.42 11.42
N ARG A 25 18.18 11.33 10.59
CA ARG A 25 18.77 12.61 11.07
C ARG A 25 17.75 13.52 11.76
N LYS A 26 16.47 13.40 11.38
CA LYS A 26 15.35 14.13 12.01
C LYS A 26 14.79 13.45 13.25
N GLY A 27 15.24 12.24 13.58
CA GLY A 27 14.69 11.45 14.70
C GLY A 27 13.26 10.98 14.45
N GLU A 28 12.80 10.97 13.19
CA GLU A 28 11.43 10.65 12.79
C GLU A 28 11.22 9.13 12.54
N LEU A 29 12.30 8.33 12.55
CA LEU A 29 12.27 6.89 12.32
C LEU A 29 12.74 6.11 13.55
N GLU A 30 11.85 5.28 14.11
CA GLU A 30 12.26 4.11 14.88
C GLU A 30 12.84 3.07 13.90
N THR A 31 14.16 2.90 13.87
CA THR A 31 14.80 1.88 13.02
C THR A 31 14.48 0.48 13.52
N GLY A 32 13.53 -0.17 12.86
CA GLY A 32 13.24 -1.58 13.04
C GLY A 32 13.24 -2.32 11.72
N GLN A 33 13.97 -3.44 11.63
CA GLN A 33 13.78 -4.50 10.62
C GLN A 33 12.30 -4.90 10.42
N VAL A 34 11.44 -4.56 11.39
CA VAL A 34 9.99 -4.74 11.40
C VAL A 34 9.27 -3.87 10.37
N LEU A 35 9.65 -2.59 10.16
CA LEU A 35 8.97 -1.70 9.20
C LEU A 35 9.05 -2.22 7.76
N ASN A 36 10.19 -2.79 7.37
CA ASN A 36 10.33 -3.41 6.04
C ASN A 36 9.52 -4.73 5.90
N GLN A 37 9.20 -5.41 7.02
CA GLN A 37 8.28 -6.55 7.02
C GLN A 37 6.81 -6.11 7.03
N GLU A 38 6.52 -4.96 7.62
CA GLU A 38 5.20 -4.32 7.61
C GLU A 38 4.84 -3.79 6.22
N LEU A 39 5.79 -3.15 5.52
CA LEU A 39 5.62 -2.66 4.15
C LEU A 39 5.71 -3.76 3.08
N GLY A 40 6.18 -4.96 3.43
CA GLY A 40 6.28 -6.11 2.52
C GLY A 40 4.96 -6.81 2.21
N LEU A 41 4.92 -7.57 1.11
CA LEU A 41 3.79 -8.41 0.71
C LEU A 41 3.34 -9.36 1.84
N ALA A 42 2.05 -9.66 1.89
CA ALA A 42 1.45 -10.53 2.89
C ALA A 42 2.00 -11.97 2.82
N ARG A 43 2.07 -12.67 3.97
CA ARG A 43 2.60 -14.04 4.05
C ARG A 43 1.58 -15.05 3.51
N ALA A 44 2.05 -16.23 3.11
CA ALA A 44 1.21 -17.30 2.55
C ALA A 44 0.08 -17.81 3.48
N GLY A 45 0.08 -17.45 4.77
CA GLY A 45 -0.97 -17.79 5.74
C GLY A 45 -1.99 -16.69 6.02
N ASP A 46 -1.84 -15.50 5.42
CA ASP A 46 -2.85 -14.45 5.56
C ASP A 46 -4.09 -14.84 4.74
N THR A 47 -5.26 -14.82 5.38
CA THR A 47 -6.53 -14.88 4.63
C THR A 47 -6.53 -13.82 3.54
N ARG A 48 -7.06 -14.14 2.35
CA ARG A 48 -7.06 -13.25 1.18
C ARG A 48 -7.44 -11.79 1.50
N TRP A 49 -8.40 -11.55 2.38
CA TRP A 49 -8.81 -10.20 2.79
C TRP A 49 -7.76 -9.42 3.57
N ARG A 50 -7.03 -10.09 4.47
CA ARG A 50 -5.96 -9.47 5.25
C ARG A 50 -4.78 -9.09 4.37
N SER A 51 -4.43 -9.95 3.41
CA SER A 51 -3.36 -9.64 2.46
C SER A 51 -3.72 -8.48 1.55
N HIS A 52 -4.96 -8.42 1.04
CA HIS A 52 -5.44 -7.28 0.26
C HIS A 52 -5.41 -5.99 1.07
N TYR A 53 -5.95 -5.97 2.29
CA TYR A 53 -5.89 -4.79 3.15
C TYR A 53 -4.45 -4.30 3.35
N LYS A 54 -3.54 -5.21 3.70
CA LYS A 54 -2.13 -4.89 3.90
C LYS A 54 -1.49 -4.29 2.64
N SER A 55 -1.73 -4.88 1.47
CA SER A 55 -1.19 -4.37 0.21
C SER A 55 -1.70 -2.97 -0.14
N PHE A 56 -3.00 -2.72 0.00
CA PHE A 56 -3.59 -1.40 -0.25
C PHE A 56 -3.06 -0.34 0.72
N ASN A 57 -2.99 -0.68 2.01
CA ASN A 57 -2.44 0.21 3.02
C ASN A 57 -0.97 0.54 2.74
N ASN A 58 -0.16 -0.46 2.39
CA ASN A 58 1.24 -0.25 2.03
C ASN A 58 1.39 0.59 0.76
N PHE A 59 0.51 0.40 -0.22
CA PHE A 59 0.51 1.22 -1.42
C PHE A 59 0.20 2.69 -1.11
N ILE A 60 -0.75 2.98 -0.20
CA ILE A 60 -1.02 4.34 0.28
C ILE A 60 0.21 4.93 0.97
N LEU A 61 0.86 4.16 1.85
CA LEU A 61 2.07 4.61 2.56
C LEU A 61 3.24 4.88 1.61
N MET A 62 3.38 4.08 0.56
CA MET A 62 4.44 4.21 -0.45
C MET A 62 4.03 5.11 -1.63
N PHE A 63 2.85 5.75 -1.59
CA PHE A 63 2.33 6.46 -2.75
C PHE A 63 3.27 7.59 -3.19
N GLY A 64 3.77 8.39 -2.24
CA GLY A 64 4.77 9.45 -2.53
C GLY A 64 6.03 8.90 -3.23
N PRO A 65 6.76 7.95 -2.61
CA PRO A 65 7.94 7.33 -3.25
C PRO A 65 7.65 6.69 -4.61
N ILE A 66 6.47 6.12 -4.82
CA ILE A 66 6.07 5.55 -6.12
C ILE A 66 5.95 6.67 -7.17
N ILE A 67 5.31 7.79 -6.81
CA ILE A 67 5.18 8.95 -7.69
C ILE A 67 6.55 9.55 -8.02
N ASP A 68 7.44 9.69 -7.04
CA ASP A 68 8.80 10.19 -7.27
C ASP A 68 9.57 9.34 -8.30
N VAL A 69 9.45 8.01 -8.21
CA VAL A 69 10.06 7.08 -9.17
C VAL A 69 9.44 7.22 -10.56
N PHE A 70 8.12 7.42 -10.64
CA PHE A 70 7.46 7.68 -11.92
C PHE A 70 7.92 9.00 -12.54
N ASP A 71 8.11 10.05 -11.75
CA ASP A 71 8.64 11.33 -12.22
C ASP A 71 10.07 11.20 -12.74
N ASP A 72 10.95 10.53 -11.99
CA ASP A 72 12.33 10.27 -12.41
C ASP A 72 12.37 9.44 -13.71
N LEU A 73 11.49 8.44 -13.84
CA LEU A 73 11.40 7.63 -15.05
C LEU A 73 10.92 8.46 -16.25
N VAL A 74 9.95 9.37 -16.08
CA VAL A 74 9.52 10.28 -17.16
C VAL A 74 10.65 11.21 -17.62
N VAL A 75 11.51 11.66 -16.70
CA VAL A 75 12.67 12.51 -17.03
C VAL A 75 13.70 11.71 -17.84
N ASN A 76 14.00 10.47 -17.43
CA ASN A 76 15.10 9.67 -17.97
C ASN A 76 14.72 8.68 -19.09
N ALA A 77 13.43 8.48 -19.38
CA ALA A 77 12.95 7.53 -20.38
C ALA A 77 13.22 7.93 -21.84
N CYS A 78 13.38 6.92 -22.71
CA CYS A 78 13.35 7.09 -24.16
C CYS A 78 11.97 7.58 -24.64
N PHE A 79 11.89 8.20 -25.83
CA PHE A 79 10.69 8.88 -26.32
C PHE A 79 9.41 8.02 -26.27
N GLU A 80 9.48 6.75 -26.66
CA GLU A 80 8.33 5.84 -26.63
C GLU A 80 7.89 5.50 -25.20
N GLU A 81 8.84 5.16 -24.30
CA GLU A 81 8.57 4.82 -22.89
C GLU A 81 8.06 6.02 -22.09
N LYS A 82 8.44 7.23 -22.49
CA LYS A 82 8.05 8.48 -21.83
C LYS A 82 6.54 8.75 -21.92
N CYS A 83 5.92 8.46 -23.07
CA CYS A 83 4.47 8.64 -23.25
C CYS A 83 3.66 7.74 -22.32
N TRP A 84 3.99 6.44 -22.25
CA TRP A 84 3.31 5.49 -21.37
C TRP A 84 3.52 5.83 -19.90
N THR A 85 4.76 6.09 -19.49
CA THR A 85 5.10 6.42 -18.10
C THR A 85 4.38 7.68 -17.63
N LYS A 86 4.35 8.72 -18.47
CA LYS A 86 3.62 9.96 -18.18
C LYS A 86 2.11 9.70 -18.11
N GLY A 87 1.57 8.86 -18.99
CA GLY A 87 0.17 8.45 -18.96
C GLY A 87 -0.22 7.75 -17.65
N TYR A 88 0.62 6.82 -17.18
CA TYR A 88 0.42 6.14 -15.89
C TYR A 88 0.48 7.10 -14.72
N LEU A 89 1.49 7.97 -14.67
CA LEU A 89 1.64 8.98 -13.63
C LEU A 89 0.40 9.89 -13.54
N ILE A 90 -0.04 10.43 -14.68
CA ILE A 90 -1.25 11.27 -14.73
C ILE A 90 -2.46 10.48 -14.23
N THR A 91 -2.61 9.23 -14.66
CA THR A 91 -3.72 8.37 -14.25
C THR A 91 -3.70 8.11 -12.74
N CYS A 92 -2.54 7.77 -12.17
CA CYS A 92 -2.35 7.54 -10.74
C CYS A 92 -2.72 8.77 -9.90
N LEU A 93 -2.41 9.97 -10.42
CA LEU A 93 -2.73 11.24 -9.76
C LEU A 93 -4.16 11.73 -10.00
N THR A 94 -4.97 11.01 -10.78
CA THR A 94 -6.39 11.38 -10.92
C THR A 94 -7.11 11.24 -9.59
N PHE A 95 -8.03 12.17 -9.34
CA PHE A 95 -8.92 12.10 -8.19
C PHE A 95 -9.64 10.75 -8.12
N TYR A 96 -10.09 10.21 -9.26
CA TYR A 96 -10.78 8.92 -9.30
C TYR A 96 -9.91 7.78 -8.75
N VAL A 97 -8.66 7.66 -9.18
CA VAL A 97 -7.77 6.57 -8.73
C VAL A 97 -7.42 6.73 -7.25
N ILE A 98 -7.08 7.95 -6.81
CA ILE A 98 -6.78 8.24 -5.40
C ILE A 98 -8.00 7.95 -4.53
N PHE A 99 -9.18 8.44 -4.93
CA PHE A 99 -10.43 8.21 -4.22
C PHE A 99 -10.75 6.72 -4.12
N MET A 100 -10.69 5.98 -5.23
CA MET A 100 -10.95 4.54 -5.24
C MET A 100 -9.94 3.78 -4.38
N LEU A 101 -8.67 4.17 -4.38
CA LEU A 101 -7.64 3.56 -3.54
C LEU A 101 -7.97 3.72 -2.05
N HIS A 102 -8.30 4.94 -1.60
CA HIS A 102 -8.69 5.21 -0.22
C HIS A 102 -10.02 4.54 0.15
N PHE A 103 -11.02 4.59 -0.72
CA PHE A 103 -12.31 3.94 -0.52
C PHE A 103 -12.16 2.42 -0.32
N MET A 104 -11.41 1.76 -1.21
CA MET A 104 -11.12 0.33 -1.12
C MET A 104 -10.36 0.00 0.17
N CYS A 105 -9.40 0.83 0.57
CA CYS A 105 -8.65 0.63 1.82
C CYS A 105 -9.58 0.67 3.05
N ILE A 106 -10.53 1.60 3.10
CA ILE A 106 -11.49 1.72 4.22
C ILE A 106 -12.43 0.51 4.25
N ALA A 107 -12.99 0.11 3.09
CA ALA A 107 -13.85 -1.07 3.01
C ALA A 107 -13.11 -2.36 3.41
N LEU A 108 -11.85 -2.50 2.98
CA LEU A 108 -10.97 -3.61 3.38
C LEU A 108 -10.62 -3.56 4.88
N ALA A 109 -10.46 -2.38 5.47
CA ALA A 109 -10.21 -2.25 6.91
C ALA A 109 -11.39 -2.78 7.74
N ILE A 110 -12.62 -2.41 7.38
CA ILE A 110 -13.84 -2.86 8.05
C ILE A 110 -14.01 -4.37 7.94
N THR A 111 -13.84 -4.92 6.74
CA THR A 111 -13.99 -6.37 6.52
C THR A 111 -12.85 -7.18 7.14
N ASN A 112 -11.61 -6.67 7.13
CA ASN A 112 -10.49 -7.30 7.79
C ASN A 112 -10.66 -7.31 9.33
N TYR A 113 -11.22 -6.25 9.92
CA TYR A 113 -11.54 -6.22 11.36
C TYR A 113 -12.48 -7.36 11.76
N LEU A 114 -13.56 -7.58 11.01
CA LEU A 114 -14.44 -8.73 11.23
C LEU A 114 -13.71 -10.06 11.13
N ASN A 115 -12.93 -10.22 10.06
CA ASN A 115 -12.17 -11.45 9.80
C ASN A 115 -11.17 -11.76 10.93
N VAL A 116 -10.49 -10.75 11.49
CA VAL A 116 -9.61 -10.90 12.66
C VAL A 116 -10.40 -11.35 13.89
N ILE A 117 -11.58 -10.79 14.13
CA ILE A 117 -12.39 -11.16 15.30
C ILE A 117 -12.96 -12.57 15.17
N PHE A 118 -13.47 -12.94 13.99
CA PHE A 118 -14.07 -14.26 13.77
C PHE A 118 -13.05 -15.39 13.72
N GLN A 119 -11.77 -15.09 13.48
CA GLN A 119 -10.69 -16.06 13.66
C GLN A 119 -10.43 -16.41 15.14
N LYS A 120 -10.87 -15.55 16.08
CA LYS A 120 -10.81 -15.87 17.52
C LYS A 120 -11.98 -16.80 17.85
N LYS A 121 -11.69 -17.96 18.45
CA LYS A 121 -12.68 -19.00 18.81
C LYS A 121 -13.66 -18.60 19.94
N GLU A 122 -13.78 -17.32 20.26
CA GLU A 122 -14.45 -16.79 21.46
C GLU A 122 -15.76 -16.06 21.16
N GLN A 123 -16.27 -16.10 19.91
CA GLN A 123 -17.51 -15.39 19.57
C GLN A 123 -18.71 -16.33 19.62
N ASP A 124 -19.68 -16.00 20.47
CA ASP A 124 -21.02 -16.58 20.35
C ASP A 124 -21.78 -15.99 19.15
N ILE A 125 -22.92 -16.61 18.82
CA ILE A 125 -23.73 -16.26 17.66
C ILE A 125 -24.28 -14.83 17.77
N ALA A 126 -24.76 -14.42 18.95
CA ALA A 126 -25.37 -13.10 19.14
C ALA A 126 -24.34 -11.98 18.95
N LYS A 127 -23.17 -12.12 19.55
CA LYS A 127 -22.05 -11.17 19.37
C LYS A 127 -21.55 -11.13 17.93
N SER A 128 -21.53 -12.27 17.25
CA SER A 128 -21.17 -12.34 15.84
C SER A 128 -22.15 -11.56 14.96
N MET A 129 -23.46 -11.71 15.20
CA MET A 129 -24.49 -10.97 14.47
C MET A 129 -24.37 -9.46 14.66
N LEU A 130 -24.16 -8.99 15.90
CA LEU A 130 -23.97 -7.57 16.19
C LEU A 130 -22.76 -6.99 15.45
N LEU A 131 -21.64 -7.72 15.42
CA LEU A 131 -20.43 -7.29 14.70
C LEU A 131 -20.68 -7.16 13.19
N VAL A 132 -21.39 -8.13 12.59
CA VAL A 132 -21.77 -8.06 11.17
C VAL A 132 -22.66 -6.85 10.90
N GLU A 133 -23.63 -6.57 11.76
CA GLU A 133 -24.53 -5.42 11.62
C GLU A 133 -23.76 -4.09 11.68
N VAL A 134 -22.86 -3.93 12.65
CA VAL A 134 -21.99 -2.75 12.77
C VAL A 134 -21.13 -2.56 11.52
N ALA A 135 -20.51 -3.63 11.03
CA ALA A 135 -19.69 -3.57 9.83
C ALA A 135 -20.51 -3.21 8.58
N LYS A 136 -21.70 -3.79 8.44
CA LYS A 136 -22.64 -3.47 7.35
C LYS A 136 -23.02 -1.99 7.38
N HIS A 137 -23.41 -1.48 8.55
CA HIS A 137 -23.76 -0.07 8.71
C HIS A 137 -22.60 0.85 8.32
N ARG A 138 -21.37 0.55 8.79
CA ARG A 138 -20.18 1.31 8.42
C ARG A 138 -19.92 1.30 6.92
N LEU A 139 -20.06 0.15 6.25
CA LEU A 139 -19.90 0.04 4.80
C LEU A 139 -20.97 0.82 4.02
N GLN A 140 -22.19 0.92 4.53
CA GLN A 140 -23.28 1.68 3.92
C GLN A 140 -23.11 3.20 4.06
N GLN A 141 -22.24 3.65 4.96
CA GLN A 141 -21.94 5.06 5.20
C GLN A 141 -20.68 5.54 4.46
N LEU A 142 -19.99 4.64 3.73
CA LEU A 142 -18.90 5.00 2.83
C LEU A 142 -19.45 5.58 1.52
#